data_AF-A0A8E0S223-F1
#
_entry.id   AF-A0A8E0S223-F1
#
_cell.length_a   1.000
_cell.length_b   1.000
_cell.length_c   1.000
_cell.angle_alpha   90.00
_cell.angle_beta   90.00
_cell.angle_gamma   90.00
#
_symmetry.space_group_name_H-M   'P 1'
#
loop_
_entity.id
_entity.type
_entity.pdbx_description
1 polymer ?
#
loop_
_entity_poly.entity_id
_entity_poly.type
_entity_poly.pdbx_seq_one_letter_code
_entity_poly.pdbx_strand_id
1 'polypeptide(L)'
;FLSVVLTAVLVGSRRRYHPDYDPLIEIRRAKERLDRYKAKDDWKADMLLSDDCDEDLQRYEEKLRKRLAERGEITEPIELERRQIELLRRQKDIDLGKVTPRYAEYVLSIPKPERERYMPRTPNKFRKVSRRAWDGMIRKWRKHLHNFDDLK
;
A
#
# COMPACT_ATOMS: atom_id res chain seq x y z
N PHE A 1 21.53 48.44 13.17
CA PHE A 1 20.56 47.39 13.54
C PHE A 1 20.16 46.65 12.28
N LEU A 2 20.71 45.45 12.06
CA LEU A 2 20.43 44.63 10.89
C LEU A 2 18.99 44.14 10.94
N SER A 3 18.18 44.51 9.94
CA SER A 3 16.86 43.91 9.73
C SER A 3 17.02 42.79 8.70
N VAL A 4 17.06 41.55 9.19
CA VAL A 4 17.16 40.33 8.37
C VAL A 4 15.83 40.14 7.64
N VAL A 5 15.87 40.27 6.31
CA VAL A 5 14.76 39.92 5.42
C VAL A 5 14.67 38.40 5.38
N LEU A 6 13.63 37.85 6.02
CA LEU A 6 13.32 36.42 6.01
C LEU A 6 12.66 36.07 4.66
N THR A 7 13.46 35.73 3.65
CA THR A 7 12.94 35.15 2.40
C THR A 7 12.47 33.73 2.66
N ALA A 8 11.18 33.55 2.92
CA ALA A 8 10.54 32.24 2.89
C ALA A 8 10.53 31.72 1.44
N VAL A 9 11.44 30.81 1.13
CA VAL A 9 11.45 30.05 -0.12
C VAL A 9 10.28 29.06 -0.08
N LEU A 10 9.12 29.48 -0.59
CA LEU A 10 8.00 28.58 -0.89
C LEU A 10 8.32 27.77 -2.14
N VAL A 11 9.13 26.72 -2.00
CA VAL A 11 9.18 25.63 -2.99
C VAL A 11 7.96 24.75 -2.77
N GLY A 12 6.81 25.28 -3.16
CA GLY A 12 5.55 24.56 -3.23
C GLY A 12 5.57 23.62 -4.43
N SER A 13 6.14 22.44 -4.26
CA SER A 13 6.02 21.31 -5.18
C SER A 13 4.53 21.13 -5.54
N ARG A 14 4.20 21.24 -6.83
CA ARG A 14 2.84 21.07 -7.36
C ARG A 14 2.24 19.77 -6.79
N ARG A 15 1.24 19.89 -5.91
CA ARG A 15 0.60 18.76 -5.24
C ARG A 15 0.04 17.79 -6.29
N ARG A 16 0.65 16.62 -6.45
CA ARG A 16 0.27 15.57 -7.41
C ARG A 16 -0.90 14.69 -6.90
N TYR A 17 -1.82 15.26 -6.13
CA TYR A 17 -2.90 14.51 -5.47
C TYR A 17 -4.24 15.10 -5.81
N HIS A 18 -5.22 14.22 -5.97
CA HIS A 18 -6.60 14.62 -6.12
C HIS A 18 -6.97 15.47 -4.89
N PRO A 19 -7.63 16.63 -5.06
CA PRO A 19 -8.08 17.46 -3.93
C PRO A 19 -8.84 16.67 -2.86
N ASP A 20 -9.52 15.60 -3.28
CA ASP A 20 -10.33 14.72 -2.42
C ASP A 20 -9.61 13.42 -2.02
N TYR A 21 -8.28 13.39 -1.95
CA TYR A 21 -7.57 12.20 -1.45
C TYR A 21 -7.89 11.97 0.03
N ASP A 22 -8.79 11.03 0.31
CA ASP A 22 -9.08 10.54 1.65
C ASP A 22 -8.00 9.53 2.10
N PRO A 23 -7.11 9.85 3.05
CA PRO A 23 -6.11 8.90 3.55
C PRO A 23 -6.72 7.71 4.30
N LEU A 24 -7.95 7.84 4.81
CA LEU A 24 -8.66 6.80 5.55
C LEU A 24 -9.34 5.78 4.63
N ILE A 25 -9.42 6.04 3.32
CA ILE A 25 -10.00 5.09 2.35
C ILE A 25 -9.33 3.71 2.42
N GLU A 26 -8.01 3.69 2.64
CA GLU A 26 -7.26 2.45 2.73
C GLU A 26 -7.62 1.63 3.98
N ILE A 27 -8.02 2.31 5.06
CA ILE A 27 -8.41 1.70 6.35
C ILE A 27 -9.86 1.21 6.27
N ARG A 28 -10.76 2.03 5.70
CA ARG A 28 -12.16 1.64 5.47
C ARG A 28 -12.25 0.36 4.64
N ARG A 29 -11.57 0.32 3.49
CA ARG A 29 -11.51 -0.87 2.62
C ARG A 29 -10.91 -2.08 3.32
N ALA A 30 -9.91 -1.88 4.19
CA ALA A 30 -9.33 -2.97 4.97
C ALA A 30 -10.33 -3.55 5.98
N LYS A 31 -11.10 -2.70 6.68
CA LYS A 31 -12.17 -3.13 7.59
C LYS A 31 -13.25 -3.91 6.84
N GLU A 32 -13.73 -3.39 5.71
CA GLU A 32 -14.74 -4.05 4.87
C GLU A 32 -14.30 -5.47 4.44
N ARG A 33 -13.05 -5.64 4.02
CA ARG A 33 -12.52 -6.98 3.69
C ARG A 33 -12.37 -7.88 4.91
N LEU A 34 -11.90 -7.35 6.05
CA LEU A 34 -11.79 -8.12 7.29
C LEU A 34 -13.14 -8.61 7.80
N ASP A 35 -14.20 -7.83 7.62
CA ASP A 35 -15.55 -8.26 7.98
C ASP A 35 -16.06 -9.37 7.05
N ARG A 36 -15.75 -9.32 5.75
CA ARG A 36 -16.03 -10.43 4.81
C ARG A 36 -15.31 -11.72 5.20
N TYR A 37 -14.06 -11.65 5.63
CA TYR A 37 -13.34 -12.85 6.10
C TYR A 37 -13.95 -13.50 7.35
N LYS A 38 -14.81 -12.80 8.12
CA LYS A 38 -15.50 -13.36 9.29
C LYS A 38 -16.76 -14.14 8.90
N ALA A 39 -17.36 -13.85 7.75
CA ALA A 39 -18.51 -14.56 7.21
C ALA A 39 -18.08 -15.92 6.64
N LYS A 40 -17.64 -16.81 7.52
CA LYS A 40 -17.18 -18.16 7.15
C LYS A 40 -18.31 -18.91 6.46
N ASP A 41 -17.96 -19.66 5.41
CA ASP A 41 -18.87 -20.46 4.58
C ASP A 41 -19.89 -19.64 3.75
N ASP A 42 -19.71 -18.32 3.66
CA ASP A 42 -20.41 -17.47 2.69
C ASP A 42 -19.64 -17.41 1.37
N TRP A 43 -20.07 -18.26 0.42
CA TRP A 43 -19.49 -18.30 -0.92
C TRP A 43 -19.55 -16.93 -1.65
N LYS A 44 -20.52 -16.06 -1.33
CA LYS A 44 -20.59 -14.72 -1.91
C LYS A 44 -19.47 -13.84 -1.38
N ALA A 45 -19.16 -13.94 -0.09
CA ALA A 45 -18.05 -13.22 0.52
C ALA A 45 -16.71 -13.66 -0.10
N ASP A 46 -16.52 -14.97 -0.28
CA ASP A 46 -15.32 -15.55 -0.90
C ASP A 46 -15.18 -15.16 -2.38
N MET A 47 -16.29 -15.17 -3.13
CA MET A 47 -16.33 -14.72 -4.52
C MET A 47 -15.93 -13.25 -4.63
N LEU A 48 -16.54 -12.36 -3.83
CA LEU A 48 -16.22 -10.94 -3.88
C LEU A 48 -14.78 -10.63 -3.48
N LEU A 49 -14.24 -11.33 -2.49
CA LEU A 49 -12.83 -11.19 -2.12
C LEU A 49 -11.90 -11.64 -3.25
N SER A 50 -12.32 -12.64 -4.01
CA SER A 50 -11.58 -13.15 -5.16
C SER A 50 -11.62 -12.15 -6.33
N ASP A 51 -12.80 -11.64 -6.66
CA ASP A 51 -12.99 -10.64 -7.72
C ASP A 51 -12.18 -9.36 -7.42
N ASP A 52 -12.24 -8.86 -6.18
CA ASP A 52 -11.42 -7.72 -5.71
C ASP A 52 -9.91 -7.99 -5.91
N CYS A 53 -9.48 -9.23 -5.67
CA CYS A 53 -8.08 -9.63 -5.79
C CYS A 53 -7.62 -9.68 -7.26
N ASP A 54 -8.47 -10.18 -8.14
CA ASP A 54 -8.20 -10.28 -9.58
C ASP A 54 -8.17 -8.88 -10.22
N GLU A 55 -9.11 -8.00 -9.86
CA GLU A 55 -9.10 -6.60 -10.28
C GLU A 55 -7.82 -5.88 -9.84
N ASP A 56 -7.41 -6.05 -8.58
CA ASP A 56 -6.18 -5.44 -8.06
C ASP A 56 -4.94 -5.94 -8.84
N LEU A 57 -4.90 -7.24 -9.20
CA LEU A 57 -3.82 -7.84 -9.96
C LEU A 57 -3.76 -7.25 -11.38
N GLN A 58 -4.90 -7.18 -12.07
CA GLN A 58 -5.00 -6.60 -13.41
C GLN A 58 -4.53 -5.15 -13.43
N ARG A 59 -5.02 -4.32 -12.50
CA ARG A 59 -4.59 -2.91 -12.36
C ARG A 59 -3.08 -2.79 -12.10
N TYR A 60 -2.52 -3.70 -11.30
CA TYR A 60 -1.09 -3.69 -11.02
C TYR A 60 -0.25 -4.10 -12.24
N GLU A 61 -0.71 -5.07 -13.01
CA GLU A 61 -0.08 -5.49 -14.26
C GLU A 61 -0.07 -4.40 -15.31
N GLU A 62 -1.21 -3.76 -15.56
CA GLU A 62 -1.31 -2.64 -16.50
C GLU A 62 -0.36 -1.49 -16.10
N LYS A 63 -0.33 -1.17 -14.81
CA LYS A 63 0.60 -0.17 -14.25
C LYS A 63 2.06 -0.54 -14.49
N LEU A 64 2.42 -1.82 -14.36
CA LEU A 64 3.79 -2.27 -14.64
C LEU A 64 4.10 -2.25 -16.13
N ARG A 65 3.19 -2.76 -16.98
CA ARG A 65 3.34 -2.72 -18.44
C ARG A 65 3.56 -1.31 -18.94
N LYS A 66 2.76 -0.34 -18.47
CA LYS A 66 2.93 1.08 -18.82
C LYS A 66 4.32 1.60 -18.47
N ARG A 67 4.81 1.31 -17.26
CA ARG A 67 6.14 1.75 -16.81
C ARG A 67 7.30 1.12 -17.58
N LEU A 68 7.16 -0.15 -17.97
CA LEU A 68 8.16 -0.85 -18.77
C LEU A 68 8.18 -0.33 -20.20
N ALA A 69 7.00 -0.07 -20.78
CA ALA A 69 6.86 0.55 -22.08
C ALA A 69 7.51 1.94 -22.14
N GLU A 70 7.28 2.77 -21.12
CA GLU A 70 7.93 4.09 -20.98
C GLU A 70 9.47 4.00 -20.91
N ARG A 71 10.03 2.85 -20.49
CA ARG A 71 11.48 2.62 -20.40
C ARG A 71 12.08 1.93 -21.63
N GLY A 72 11.25 1.50 -22.58
CA GLY A 72 11.69 0.66 -23.70
C GLY A 72 12.10 -0.76 -23.30
N GLU A 73 11.71 -1.21 -22.09
CA GLU A 73 12.07 -2.52 -21.52
C GLU A 73 10.90 -3.53 -21.67
N ILE A 74 10.32 -3.65 -22.87
CA ILE A 74 9.28 -4.65 -23.15
C ILE A 74 9.92 -5.86 -23.82
N THR A 75 10.55 -6.74 -23.04
CA THR A 75 11.21 -7.94 -23.59
C THR A 75 10.75 -9.24 -22.95
N GLU A 76 10.36 -9.24 -21.67
CA GLU A 76 10.02 -10.46 -20.94
C GLU A 76 8.64 -10.42 -20.25
N PRO A 77 7.96 -11.57 -20.09
CA PRO A 77 6.74 -11.66 -19.31
C PRO A 77 6.96 -11.20 -17.86
N ILE A 78 6.04 -10.37 -17.36
CA ILE A 78 6.10 -9.88 -15.98
C ILE A 78 5.79 -11.05 -15.02
N GLU A 79 6.80 -11.50 -14.28
CA GLU A 79 6.63 -12.54 -13.26
C GLU A 79 5.91 -12.00 -12.00
N LEU A 80 4.66 -12.43 -11.80
CA LEU A 80 3.84 -12.10 -10.63
C LEU A 80 3.31 -13.35 -9.93
N GLU A 81 3.04 -13.24 -8.63
CA GLU A 81 2.23 -14.21 -7.91
C GLU A 81 0.78 -14.11 -8.39
N ARG A 82 0.23 -15.24 -8.84
CA ARG A 82 -1.13 -15.36 -9.39
C ARG A 82 -2.01 -16.33 -8.60
N ARG A 83 -1.44 -17.10 -7.65
CA ARG A 83 -2.22 -18.08 -6.89
C ARG A 83 -3.15 -17.34 -5.94
N GLN A 84 -4.44 -17.51 -6.15
CA GLN A 84 -5.46 -16.76 -5.43
C GLN A 84 -5.37 -16.97 -3.92
N ILE A 85 -5.16 -18.22 -3.49
CA ILE A 85 -4.99 -18.56 -2.07
C ILE A 85 -3.83 -17.77 -1.40
N GLU A 86 -2.73 -17.55 -2.13
CA GLU A 86 -1.62 -16.74 -1.61
C GLU A 86 -1.99 -15.26 -1.59
N LEU A 87 -2.58 -14.73 -2.67
CA LEU A 87 -2.93 -13.32 -2.74
C LEU A 87 -3.98 -12.91 -1.70
N LEU A 88 -5.01 -13.73 -1.47
CA LEU A 88 -6.02 -13.51 -0.44
C LEU A 88 -5.40 -13.54 0.97
N ARG A 89 -4.53 -14.52 1.25
CA ARG A 89 -3.81 -14.59 2.53
C ARG A 89 -2.94 -13.34 2.75
N ARG A 90 -2.20 -12.93 1.71
CA ARG A 90 -1.34 -11.73 1.74
C ARG A 90 -2.16 -10.45 1.91
N GLN A 91 -3.33 -10.37 1.27
CA GLN A 91 -4.25 -9.25 1.42
C GLN A 91 -4.75 -9.15 2.86
N LYS A 92 -5.15 -10.27 3.47
CA LYS A 92 -5.52 -10.33 4.89
C LYS A 92 -4.38 -9.88 5.82
N ASP A 93 -3.14 -10.30 5.55
CA ASP A 93 -1.97 -9.84 6.32
C ASP A 93 -1.77 -8.32 6.21
N ILE A 94 -1.99 -7.73 5.03
CA ILE A 94 -1.95 -6.29 4.82
C ILE A 94 -3.08 -5.59 5.60
N ASP A 95 -4.30 -6.08 5.46
CA ASP A 95 -5.49 -5.46 6.07
C ASP A 95 -5.39 -5.45 7.59
N LEU A 96 -4.93 -6.54 8.20
CA LEU A 96 -4.64 -6.60 9.64
C LEU A 96 -3.62 -5.54 10.07
N GLY A 97 -2.67 -5.17 9.21
CA GLY A 97 -1.75 -4.06 9.50
C GLY A 97 -2.39 -2.69 9.33
N LYS A 98 -3.22 -2.51 8.30
CA LYS A 98 -3.85 -1.22 7.96
C LYS A 98 -4.94 -0.78 8.95
N VAL A 99 -5.60 -1.72 9.61
CA VAL A 99 -6.63 -1.39 10.62
C VAL A 99 -6.05 -1.00 11.98
N THR A 100 -4.73 -1.06 12.15
CA THR A 100 -4.09 -0.67 13.41
C THR A 100 -4.15 0.86 13.62
N PRO A 101 -4.27 1.34 14.88
CA PRO A 101 -4.19 2.77 15.18
C PRO A 101 -2.92 3.44 14.65
N ARG A 102 -1.78 2.74 14.75
CA ARG A 102 -0.48 3.21 14.25
C ARG A 102 -0.47 3.46 12.76
N TYR A 103 -1.11 2.59 11.97
CA TYR A 103 -1.23 2.85 10.54
C TYR A 103 -2.11 4.08 10.28
N ALA A 104 -3.19 4.27 11.05
CA ALA A 104 -4.06 5.44 10.94
C ALA A 104 -3.31 6.75 11.21
N GLU A 105 -2.57 6.81 12.33
CA GLU A 105 -1.70 7.93 12.69
C GLU A 105 -0.67 8.22 11.60
N TYR A 106 -0.02 7.18 11.07
CA TYR A 106 0.96 7.31 10.00
C TYR A 106 0.36 7.90 8.70
N VAL A 107 -0.78 7.40 8.24
CA VAL A 107 -1.37 7.88 6.97
C VAL A 107 -2.00 9.26 7.07
N LEU A 108 -2.46 9.65 8.26
CA LEU A 108 -2.98 11.00 8.55
C LEU A 108 -1.84 12.02 8.68
N SER A 109 -0.72 11.63 9.30
CA SER A 109 0.43 12.52 9.48
C SER A 109 1.27 12.67 8.21
N ILE A 110 1.48 11.59 7.45
CA ILE A 110 2.26 11.60 6.22
C ILE A 110 1.45 10.98 5.08
N PRO A 111 0.81 11.83 4.26
CA PRO A 111 0.16 11.42 3.04
C PRO A 111 1.11 10.61 2.14
N LYS A 112 0.56 9.67 1.36
CA LYS A 112 1.31 8.87 0.37
C LYS A 112 2.29 9.63 -0.57
N PRO A 113 2.05 10.87 -1.03
CA PRO A 113 2.99 11.66 -1.85
C PRO A 113 4.28 11.97 -1.15
N GLU A 114 4.12 12.36 0.11
CA GLU A 114 5.13 13.01 0.93
C GLU A 114 6.01 11.95 1.60
N ARG A 115 5.60 10.68 1.49
CA ARG A 115 6.40 9.55 1.94
C ARG A 115 7.70 9.47 1.16
N GLU A 116 8.79 9.65 1.87
CA GLU A 116 10.14 9.43 1.37
C GLU A 116 10.42 7.94 1.12
N ARG A 117 11.61 7.64 0.58
CA ARG A 117 12.02 6.27 0.25
C ARG A 117 12.22 5.40 1.50
N TYR A 118 12.71 5.99 2.59
CA TYR A 118 13.00 5.28 3.83
C TYR A 118 11.75 5.04 4.68
N MET A 119 10.63 5.70 4.41
CA MET A 119 9.43 5.59 5.25
C MET A 119 8.67 4.25 5.04
N PRO A 120 7.85 3.81 6.01
CA PRO A 120 7.09 2.57 5.90
C PRO A 120 6.24 2.48 4.64
N ARG A 121 6.37 1.39 3.88
CA ARG A 121 5.54 1.08 2.69
C ARG A 121 4.94 -0.31 2.79
N THR A 122 3.65 -0.40 2.45
CA THR A 122 2.92 -1.66 2.40
C THR A 122 3.61 -2.64 1.43
N PRO A 123 3.90 -3.88 1.87
CA PRO A 123 4.43 -4.92 1.00
C PRO A 123 3.54 -5.15 -0.23
N ASN A 124 4.16 -5.38 -1.39
CA ASN A 124 3.43 -5.69 -2.61
C ASN A 124 3.05 -7.19 -2.64
N LYS A 125 1.75 -7.49 -2.50
CA LYS A 125 1.22 -8.86 -2.50
C LYS A 125 1.49 -9.66 -3.78
N PHE A 126 1.74 -8.99 -4.91
CA PHE A 126 1.97 -9.61 -6.22
C PHE A 126 3.41 -10.05 -6.48
N ARG A 127 4.36 -9.74 -5.59
CA ARG A 127 5.76 -10.18 -5.80
C ARG A 127 5.86 -11.71 -5.65
N LYS A 128 6.54 -12.35 -6.59
CA LYS A 128 6.89 -13.77 -6.50
C LYS A 128 7.98 -13.97 -5.44
N VAL A 129 7.58 -14.43 -4.26
CA VAL A 129 8.45 -14.64 -3.10
C VAL A 129 8.00 -15.88 -2.33
N SER A 130 8.92 -16.49 -1.56
CA SER A 130 8.57 -17.59 -0.65
C SER A 130 7.67 -17.12 0.49
N ARG A 131 6.97 -18.06 1.12
CA ARG A 131 6.13 -17.78 2.31
C ARG A 131 6.91 -17.07 3.42
N ARG A 132 8.12 -17.56 3.75
CA ARG A 132 8.96 -16.97 4.79
C ARG A 132 9.42 -15.55 4.44
N ALA A 133 9.75 -15.31 3.17
CA ALA A 133 10.12 -13.98 2.70
C ALA A 133 8.94 -13.00 2.85
N TRP A 134 7.74 -13.41 2.46
CA TRP A 134 6.52 -12.63 2.67
C TRP A 134 6.29 -12.29 4.15
N ASP A 135 6.32 -13.30 5.02
CA ASP A 135 6.11 -13.11 6.46
C ASP A 135 7.17 -12.16 7.07
N GLY A 136 8.41 -12.23 6.58
CA GLY A 136 9.48 -11.29 6.92
C GLY A 136 9.19 -9.85 6.48
N MET A 137 8.66 -9.65 5.27
CA MET A 137 8.26 -8.34 4.76
C MET A 137 7.13 -7.72 5.59
N ILE A 138 6.10 -8.51 5.95
CA ILE A 138 5.00 -8.06 6.81
C ILE A 138 5.50 -7.68 8.18
N ARG A 139 6.32 -8.53 8.81
CA ARG A 139 6.91 -8.24 10.13
C ARG A 139 7.74 -6.97 10.10
N LYS A 140 8.61 -6.81 9.10
CA LYS A 140 9.45 -5.61 8.92
C LYS A 140 8.57 -4.37 8.73
N TRP A 141 7.55 -4.43 7.89
CA TRP A 141 6.64 -3.31 7.65
C TRP A 141 5.89 -2.89 8.92
N ARG A 142 5.31 -3.84 9.67
CA ARG A 142 4.61 -3.54 10.91
C ARG A 142 5.54 -2.94 11.96
N LYS A 143 6.74 -3.52 12.18
CA LYS A 143 7.75 -2.95 13.08
C LYS A 143 8.15 -1.53 12.66
N HIS A 144 8.31 -1.30 11.37
CA HIS A 144 8.70 0.02 10.85
C HIS A 144 7.61 1.07 11.09
N LEU A 145 6.32 0.72 11.02
CA LEU A 145 5.24 1.64 11.38
C LEU A 145 5.35 2.10 12.83
N HIS A 146 5.63 1.19 13.76
CA HIS A 146 5.80 1.53 15.19
C HIS A 146 7.04 2.42 15.41
N ASN A 147 8.19 2.01 14.88
CA ASN A 147 9.45 2.72 15.10
C ASN A 147 9.48 4.10 14.43
N PHE A 148 8.61 4.37 13.45
CA PHE A 148 8.58 5.66 12.76
C PHE A 148 7.97 6.76 13.63
N ASP A 149 7.08 6.42 14.57
CA ASP A 149 6.56 7.38 15.53
C ASP A 149 7.61 7.74 16.59
N ASP A 150 8.46 6.78 17.00
CA ASP A 150 9.56 7.03 17.97
C ASP A 150 10.64 7.98 17.41
N LEU A 151 10.63 8.26 16.11
CA LEU A 151 11.57 9.14 15.41
C LEU A 151 11.01 10.55 15.16
N LYS A 152 9.76 10.81 15.56
CA LYS A 152 9.14 12.15 15.54
C LYS A 152 9.30 12.83 16.88
#